data_AF-A0A957B9U0-F1
#
_entry.id   AF-A0A957B9U0-F1
#
_cell.length_a   1.000
_cell.length_b   1.000
_cell.length_c   1.000
_cell.angle_alpha   90.00
_cell.angle_beta   90.00
_cell.angle_gamma   90.00
#
_symmetry.space_group_name_H-M   'P 1'
#
loop_
_entity.id
_entity.type
_entity.pdbx_description
1 polymer ?
#
loop_
_entity_poly.entity_id
_entity_poly.type
_entity_poly.pdbx_seq_one_letter_code
_entity_poly.pdbx_strand_id
1 'polypeptide(L)'
;MTAISNLRCEYRENPLGIDVLQPRLSWQLATDRQGARQTAYHILAATSPDKLTSDAADVWNSGKVESDQSVQVTYAGEALSSRQRVFWKVTVWDETGASSESDLAWFEMGLLNPGDWQAEWISANLVGSPHAAVPVPYFRKEFATQGAIKSARLYVTSLGVFECSINGQLVGDDVLSPGWTDFCKRIRYSVYDVTNHLQSGENALGAMVGDGWAVGHVGMGARQAYSQKPCLLAQLEITLADGSKQIIVSNSSWKHQFGPIVESDIMHGESYDARLEMPGWDKTGFDDSTWLPVAVQPDNGAQRVAANGPTVKRIE
;
A
#
# COMPACT_ATOMS: atom_id res chain seq x y z
N MET A 1 -1.21 12.02 -36.42
CA MET A 1 -2.25 11.67 -35.44
C MET A 1 -1.64 11.91 -34.07
N THR A 2 -2.36 12.57 -33.15
CA THR A 2 -1.82 12.90 -31.84
C THR A 2 -2.05 11.70 -30.91
N ALA A 3 -0.99 10.96 -30.57
CA ALA A 3 -1.11 9.87 -29.61
C ALA A 3 -1.17 10.42 -28.19
N ILE A 4 -1.92 9.76 -27.31
CA ILE A 4 -1.97 10.07 -25.89
C ILE A 4 -1.20 8.98 -25.15
N SER A 5 -0.26 9.37 -24.29
CA SER A 5 0.59 8.46 -23.54
C SER A 5 0.82 8.95 -22.12
N ASN A 6 1.47 8.12 -21.29
CA ASN A 6 1.85 8.47 -19.92
C ASN A 6 0.68 9.00 -19.08
N LEU A 7 -0.45 8.28 -19.11
CA LEU A 7 -1.59 8.55 -18.24
C LEU A 7 -1.17 8.36 -16.79
N ARG A 8 -1.38 9.40 -15.98
CA ARG A 8 -0.99 9.41 -14.58
C ARG A 8 -2.10 9.93 -13.69
N CYS A 9 -2.24 9.32 -12.53
CA CYS A 9 -3.04 9.79 -11.41
C CYS A 9 -2.06 10.08 -10.26
N GLU A 10 -2.08 11.29 -9.71
CA GLU A 10 -1.15 11.72 -8.64
C GLU A 10 0.32 11.39 -8.98
N TYR A 11 0.72 11.72 -10.23
CA TYR A 11 2.06 11.50 -10.81
C TYR A 11 2.48 10.03 -10.99
N ARG A 12 1.60 9.06 -10.72
CA ARG A 12 1.87 7.63 -10.82
C ARG A 12 1.04 7.01 -11.94
N GLU A 13 1.61 6.01 -12.60
CA GLU A 13 0.85 5.14 -13.49
C GLU A 13 0.05 4.15 -12.65
N ASN A 14 -1.25 4.04 -12.92
CA ASN A 14 -2.14 3.07 -12.32
C ASN A 14 -1.98 2.88 -10.79
N PRO A 15 -2.03 3.96 -9.99
CA PRO A 15 -1.67 3.87 -8.58
C PRO A 15 -2.69 3.06 -7.78
N LEU A 16 -2.16 2.18 -6.93
CA LEU A 16 -2.90 1.43 -5.93
C LEU A 16 -2.79 2.09 -4.56
N GLY A 17 -3.93 2.25 -3.90
CA GLY A 17 -4.01 2.65 -2.50
C GLY A 17 -3.85 4.14 -2.24
N ILE A 18 -4.30 5.02 -3.15
CA ILE A 18 -4.25 6.48 -2.91
C ILE A 18 -5.36 6.94 -1.97
N ASP A 19 -5.15 8.04 -1.25
CA ASP A 19 -6.14 8.62 -0.33
C ASP A 19 -6.52 10.07 -0.68
N VAL A 20 -6.04 10.59 -1.82
CA VAL A 20 -6.40 11.92 -2.31
C VAL A 20 -7.83 11.88 -2.84
N LEU A 21 -8.76 12.57 -2.17
CA LEU A 21 -10.19 12.53 -2.48
C LEU A 21 -10.57 13.18 -3.82
N GLN A 22 -9.71 14.07 -4.33
CA GLN A 22 -9.83 14.68 -5.65
C GLN A 22 -8.51 14.49 -6.41
N PRO A 23 -8.23 13.25 -6.86
CA PRO A 23 -6.96 12.94 -7.48
C PRO A 23 -6.78 13.72 -8.77
N ARG A 24 -5.53 14.06 -9.08
CA ARG A 24 -5.16 14.84 -10.26
C ARG A 24 -4.71 13.92 -11.37
N LEU A 25 -5.35 14.07 -12.52
CA LEU A 25 -5.06 13.30 -13.74
C LEU A 25 -4.14 14.08 -14.66
N SER A 26 -3.21 13.39 -15.31
CA SER A 26 -2.30 13.98 -16.29
C SER A 26 -2.11 13.04 -17.47
N TRP A 27 -1.87 13.59 -18.65
CA TRP A 27 -1.60 12.86 -19.88
C TRP A 27 -0.60 13.63 -20.74
N GLN A 28 0.12 12.92 -21.61
CA GLN A 28 1.07 13.51 -22.55
C GLN A 28 0.59 13.32 -23.99
N LEU A 29 0.78 14.35 -24.79
CA LEU A 29 0.51 14.32 -26.22
C LEU A 29 1.81 14.02 -26.97
N ALA A 30 1.81 12.99 -27.80
CA ALA A 30 2.93 12.60 -28.64
C ALA A 30 2.55 12.79 -30.12
N THR A 31 3.27 13.66 -30.81
CA THR A 31 3.00 14.02 -32.21
C THR A 31 4.24 14.63 -32.86
N ASP A 32 4.46 14.34 -34.14
CA ASP A 32 5.57 14.92 -34.92
C ASP A 32 5.24 16.31 -35.47
N ARG A 33 4.01 16.79 -35.28
CA ARG A 33 3.55 18.08 -35.80
C ARG A 33 4.07 19.21 -34.92
N GLN A 34 4.83 20.13 -35.52
CA GLN A 34 5.26 21.36 -34.84
C GLN A 34 4.07 22.26 -34.53
N GLY A 35 4.06 22.84 -33.32
CA GLY A 35 2.98 23.74 -32.89
C GLY A 35 1.65 23.04 -32.55
N ALA A 36 1.64 21.70 -32.50
CA ALA A 36 0.48 20.95 -32.05
C ALA A 36 0.12 21.31 -30.60
N ARG A 37 -1.17 21.48 -30.35
CA ARG A 37 -1.69 21.79 -29.01
C ARG A 37 -3.05 21.16 -28.80
N GLN A 38 -3.34 20.80 -27.57
CA GLN A 38 -4.71 20.51 -27.16
C GLN A 38 -5.53 21.80 -27.11
N THR A 39 -6.79 21.71 -27.55
CA THR A 39 -7.79 22.77 -27.43
C THR A 39 -8.91 22.38 -26.45
N ALA A 40 -9.18 21.09 -26.31
CA ALA A 40 -10.17 20.57 -25.37
C ALA A 40 -9.86 19.14 -24.92
N TYR A 41 -10.46 18.73 -23.79
CA TYR A 41 -10.44 17.35 -23.31
C TYR A 41 -11.81 16.87 -22.87
N HIS A 42 -11.97 15.55 -22.76
CA HIS A 42 -13.14 14.88 -22.21
C HIS A 42 -12.68 13.64 -21.45
N ILE A 43 -12.91 13.62 -20.14
CA ILE A 43 -12.57 12.51 -19.27
C ILE A 43 -13.85 11.72 -18.96
N LEU A 44 -13.74 10.41 -19.11
CA LEU A 44 -14.70 9.45 -18.59
C LEU A 44 -14.03 8.63 -17.50
N ALA A 45 -14.71 8.47 -16.37
CA ALA A 45 -14.30 7.60 -15.28
C ALA A 45 -15.47 6.71 -14.85
N ALA A 46 -15.20 5.44 -14.55
CA ALA A 46 -16.22 4.46 -14.22
C ALA A 46 -15.70 3.34 -13.30
N THR A 47 -16.63 2.61 -12.68
CA THR A 47 -16.33 1.44 -11.82
C THR A 47 -15.89 0.19 -12.58
N SER A 48 -16.13 0.14 -13.90
CA SER A 48 -15.72 -0.94 -14.78
C SER A 48 -15.40 -0.42 -16.18
N PRO A 49 -14.46 -1.04 -16.92
CA PRO A 49 -14.11 -0.62 -18.28
C PRO A 49 -15.32 -0.55 -19.24
N ASP A 50 -16.26 -1.49 -19.14
CA ASP A 50 -17.45 -1.57 -20.01
C ASP A 50 -18.40 -0.38 -19.88
N LYS A 51 -18.26 0.42 -18.82
CA LYS A 51 -19.07 1.62 -18.56
C LYS A 51 -18.42 2.91 -19.05
N LEU A 52 -17.22 2.86 -19.65
CA LEU A 52 -16.51 4.05 -20.13
C LEU A 52 -17.08 4.58 -21.46
N THR A 53 -18.37 4.91 -21.44
CA THR A 53 -19.10 5.59 -22.50
C THR A 53 -19.79 6.83 -21.94
N SER A 54 -20.11 7.80 -22.79
CA SER A 54 -20.71 9.07 -22.37
C SER A 54 -22.02 8.90 -21.59
N ASP A 55 -22.80 7.86 -21.89
CA ASP A 55 -24.11 7.63 -21.27
C ASP A 55 -24.07 6.68 -20.07
N ALA A 56 -22.96 5.98 -19.84
CA ALA A 56 -22.85 4.93 -18.82
C ALA A 56 -21.77 5.17 -17.76
N ALA A 57 -20.89 6.17 -17.95
CA ALA A 57 -19.82 6.47 -16.99
C ALA A 57 -20.43 6.88 -15.64
N ASP A 58 -20.26 6.00 -14.65
CA ASP A 58 -20.96 6.05 -13.37
C ASP A 58 -20.17 6.72 -12.24
N VAL A 59 -18.96 7.20 -12.53
CA VAL A 59 -18.10 7.90 -11.57
C VAL A 59 -17.86 9.35 -11.99
N TRP A 60 -17.50 9.58 -13.25
CA TRP A 60 -17.31 10.93 -13.77
C TRP A 60 -17.46 10.97 -15.28
N ASN A 61 -18.14 12.00 -15.76
CA ASN A 61 -18.13 12.42 -17.15
C ASN A 61 -17.91 13.94 -17.17
N SER A 62 -16.74 14.40 -17.62
CA SER A 62 -16.44 15.85 -17.62
C SER A 62 -17.21 16.63 -18.70
N GLY A 63 -17.83 15.93 -19.66
CA GLY A 63 -18.16 16.51 -20.96
C GLY A 63 -16.92 17.00 -21.70
N LYS A 64 -17.13 17.67 -22.83
CA LYS A 64 -16.05 18.37 -23.53
C LYS A 64 -15.73 19.68 -22.81
N VAL A 65 -14.51 19.77 -22.28
CA VAL A 65 -13.98 20.96 -21.59
C VAL A 65 -13.00 21.67 -22.52
N GLU A 66 -13.31 22.90 -22.91
CA GLU A 66 -12.44 23.76 -23.72
C GLU A 66 -11.28 24.27 -22.84
N SER A 67 -10.13 23.60 -22.93
CA SER A 67 -8.94 23.86 -22.12
C SER A 67 -7.72 23.17 -22.73
N ASP A 68 -6.57 23.85 -22.68
CA ASP A 68 -5.26 23.31 -23.07
C ASP A 68 -4.58 22.55 -21.91
N GLN A 69 -5.20 22.51 -20.73
CA GLN A 69 -4.65 21.82 -19.55
C GLN A 69 -4.64 20.30 -19.77
N SER A 70 -3.45 19.71 -19.65
CA SER A 70 -3.21 18.26 -19.75
C SER A 70 -2.47 17.68 -18.54
N VAL A 71 -2.12 18.55 -17.59
CA VAL A 71 -1.37 18.20 -16.38
C VAL A 71 -2.17 18.63 -15.17
N GLN A 72 -2.24 17.74 -14.20
CA GLN A 72 -2.94 17.94 -12.92
C GLN A 72 -4.39 18.41 -13.05
N VAL A 73 -5.14 17.83 -13.99
CA VAL A 73 -6.59 18.05 -14.08
C VAL A 73 -7.25 17.39 -12.88
N THR A 74 -7.79 18.20 -11.97
CA THR A 74 -8.42 17.75 -10.74
C THR A 74 -9.71 16.99 -11.04
N TYR A 75 -9.82 15.78 -10.50
CA TYR A 75 -11.04 14.99 -10.52
C TYR A 75 -12.22 15.79 -9.94
N ALA A 76 -13.32 15.84 -10.70
CA ALA A 76 -14.53 16.59 -10.37
C ALA A 76 -15.80 15.74 -10.50
N GLY A 77 -15.67 14.42 -10.32
CA GLY A 77 -16.78 13.48 -10.35
C GLY A 77 -17.41 13.23 -8.98
N GLU A 78 -18.11 12.11 -8.88
CA GLU A 78 -18.76 11.63 -7.66
C GLU A 78 -17.76 11.42 -6.51
N ALA A 79 -18.24 11.49 -5.28
CA ALA A 79 -17.40 11.28 -4.10
C ALA A 79 -16.78 9.86 -4.12
N LEU A 80 -15.45 9.79 -3.97
CA LEU A 80 -14.71 8.53 -3.98
C LEU A 80 -14.82 7.82 -2.62
N SER A 81 -14.88 6.49 -2.66
CA SER A 81 -15.02 5.63 -1.49
C SER A 81 -13.79 4.74 -1.28
N SER A 82 -13.58 4.26 -0.06
CA SER A 82 -12.47 3.37 0.27
C SER A 82 -12.51 2.09 -0.57
N ARG A 83 -11.32 1.61 -0.99
CA ARG A 83 -11.14 0.38 -1.82
C ARG A 83 -11.70 0.49 -3.24
N GLN A 84 -12.22 1.65 -3.65
CA GLN A 84 -12.83 1.82 -4.96
C GLN A 84 -11.74 1.87 -6.03
N ARG A 85 -11.81 0.93 -6.99
CA ARG A 85 -11.09 1.04 -8.26
C ARG A 85 -11.90 1.88 -9.23
N VAL A 86 -11.25 2.89 -9.80
CA VAL A 86 -11.81 3.75 -10.84
C VAL A 86 -10.98 3.56 -12.10
N PHE A 87 -11.64 3.17 -13.17
CA PHE A 87 -11.07 3.15 -14.51
C PHE A 87 -11.36 4.48 -15.18
N TRP A 88 -10.43 4.99 -15.98
CA TRP A 88 -10.63 6.24 -16.70
C TRP A 88 -9.91 6.23 -18.04
N LYS A 89 -10.39 7.08 -18.94
CA LYS A 89 -9.76 7.41 -20.22
C LYS A 89 -10.00 8.88 -20.54
N VAL A 90 -9.18 9.43 -21.43
CA VAL A 90 -9.31 10.81 -21.89
C VAL A 90 -9.36 10.86 -23.41
N THR A 91 -10.30 11.63 -23.93
CA THR A 91 -10.31 12.09 -25.32
C THR A 91 -9.80 13.52 -25.38
N VAL A 92 -8.92 13.83 -26.32
CA VAL A 92 -8.34 15.16 -26.54
C VAL A 92 -8.67 15.63 -27.94
N TRP A 93 -8.98 16.91 -28.10
CA TRP A 93 -9.08 17.59 -29.38
C TRP A 93 -7.88 18.51 -29.59
N ASP A 94 -7.32 18.49 -30.79
CA ASP A 94 -6.19 19.35 -31.15
C ASP A 94 -6.65 20.65 -31.86
N GLU A 95 -5.70 21.48 -32.28
CA GLU A 95 -5.96 22.75 -32.98
C GLU A 95 -6.59 22.60 -34.37
N THR A 96 -6.60 21.39 -34.93
CA THR A 96 -7.28 21.08 -36.21
C THR A 96 -8.71 20.58 -36.00
N GLY A 97 -9.12 20.40 -34.74
CA GLY A 97 -10.40 19.79 -34.38
C GLY A 97 -10.39 18.27 -34.44
N ALA A 98 -9.24 17.64 -34.72
CA ALA A 98 -9.11 16.19 -34.70
C ALA A 98 -9.11 15.68 -33.25
N SER A 99 -9.83 14.59 -33.00
CA SER A 99 -9.87 13.95 -31.68
C SER A 99 -8.96 12.72 -31.61
N SER A 100 -8.44 12.42 -30.44
CA SER A 100 -7.70 11.19 -30.14
C SER A 100 -8.05 10.71 -28.74
N GLU A 101 -8.22 9.40 -28.57
CA GLU A 101 -8.57 8.78 -27.29
C GLU A 101 -7.35 8.04 -26.73
N SER A 102 -7.21 8.05 -25.41
CA SER A 102 -6.15 7.35 -24.71
C SER A 102 -6.44 5.86 -24.53
N ASP A 103 -5.42 5.08 -24.22
CA ASP A 103 -5.61 3.76 -23.63
C ASP A 103 -6.33 3.84 -22.27
N LEU A 104 -6.74 2.68 -21.77
CA LEU A 104 -7.38 2.54 -20.46
C LEU A 104 -6.35 2.72 -19.33
N ALA A 105 -6.65 3.60 -18.37
CA ALA A 105 -5.93 3.72 -17.12
C ALA A 105 -6.86 3.48 -15.91
N TRP A 106 -6.29 3.32 -14.72
CA TRP A 106 -7.04 3.19 -13.49
C TRP A 106 -6.33 3.85 -12.30
N PHE A 107 -7.03 4.01 -11.20
CA PHE A 107 -6.46 4.21 -9.87
C PHE A 107 -7.35 3.49 -8.86
N GLU A 108 -6.80 3.12 -7.71
CA GLU A 108 -7.57 2.47 -6.65
C GLU A 108 -7.37 3.19 -5.33
N MET A 109 -8.49 3.53 -4.68
CA MET A 109 -8.50 4.19 -3.38
C MET A 109 -8.04 3.22 -2.28
N GLY A 110 -7.29 3.74 -1.32
CA GLY A 110 -6.93 3.05 -0.10
C GLY A 110 -8.07 3.01 0.92
N LEU A 111 -7.69 2.97 2.20
CA LEU A 111 -8.59 3.16 3.34
C LEU A 111 -8.63 4.65 3.67
N LEU A 112 -9.80 5.28 3.49
CA LEU A 112 -9.97 6.73 3.61
C LEU A 112 -10.34 7.16 5.04
N ASN A 113 -11.01 6.29 5.80
CA ASN A 113 -11.50 6.60 7.13
C ASN A 113 -10.82 5.73 8.19
N PRO A 114 -10.63 6.24 9.41
CA PRO A 114 -10.08 5.43 10.51
C PRO A 114 -10.86 4.13 10.76
N GLY A 115 -12.20 4.17 10.64
CA GLY A 115 -13.07 3.01 10.83
C GLY A 115 -13.03 1.97 9.70
N ASP A 116 -12.31 2.23 8.61
CA ASP A 116 -12.04 1.22 7.58
C ASP A 116 -11.02 0.17 8.04
N TRP A 117 -10.21 0.51 9.05
CA TRP A 117 -9.31 -0.42 9.72
C TRP A 117 -10.07 -1.23 10.76
N GLN A 118 -10.00 -2.55 10.64
CA GLN A 118 -10.47 -3.54 11.61
C GLN A 118 -9.29 -4.19 12.35
N ALA A 119 -8.06 -3.90 11.91
CA ALA A 119 -6.85 -4.41 12.52
C ALA A 119 -6.49 -3.67 13.81
N GLU A 120 -5.83 -4.41 14.69
CA GLU A 120 -5.28 -3.94 15.95
C GLU A 120 -3.76 -3.86 15.84
N TRP A 121 -3.18 -2.86 16.51
CA TRP A 121 -1.73 -2.78 16.64
C TRP A 121 -1.24 -3.96 17.47
N ILE A 122 -0.24 -4.70 16.97
CA ILE A 122 0.39 -5.81 17.68
C ILE A 122 1.88 -5.57 17.84
N SER A 123 2.45 -6.07 18.93
CA SER A 123 3.89 -5.98 19.22
C SER A 123 4.40 -7.24 19.91
N ALA A 124 5.71 -7.40 19.96
CA ALA A 124 6.33 -8.39 20.82
C ALA A 124 6.19 -8.00 22.31
N ASN A 125 6.31 -9.00 23.18
CA ASN A 125 6.19 -8.78 24.62
C ASN A 125 7.42 -8.08 25.22
N LEU A 126 8.60 -8.30 24.64
CA LEU A 126 9.84 -7.71 25.13
C LEU A 126 9.96 -6.25 24.67
N VAL A 127 10.40 -5.39 25.59
CA VAL A 127 10.64 -3.96 25.34
C VAL A 127 12.12 -3.69 25.58
N GLY A 128 12.78 -3.03 24.63
CA GLY A 128 14.14 -2.55 24.82
C GLY A 128 14.19 -1.36 25.78
N SER A 129 15.39 -0.82 25.97
CA SER A 129 15.58 0.45 26.70
C SER A 129 16.23 1.48 25.76
N PRO A 130 16.33 2.75 26.19
CA PRO A 130 17.10 3.75 25.44
C PRO A 130 18.57 3.37 25.20
N HIS A 131 19.11 2.38 25.92
CA HIS A 131 20.51 1.95 25.85
C HIS A 131 20.68 0.49 25.36
N ALA A 132 19.58 -0.24 25.14
CA ALA A 132 19.64 -1.65 24.77
C ALA A 132 18.53 -2.00 23.78
N ALA A 133 18.93 -2.52 22.62
CA ALA A 133 18.01 -3.03 21.62
C ALA A 133 17.46 -4.40 22.03
N VAL A 134 16.39 -4.80 21.35
CA VAL A 134 15.89 -6.18 21.35
C VAL A 134 15.96 -6.69 19.91
N PRO A 135 16.09 -8.01 19.70
CA PRO A 135 16.04 -8.57 18.35
C PRO A 135 14.77 -8.19 17.60
N VAL A 136 14.83 -8.24 16.27
CA VAL A 136 13.67 -7.94 15.43
C VAL A 136 12.57 -8.98 15.67
N PRO A 137 11.35 -8.56 16.03
CA PRO A 137 10.22 -9.46 16.13
C PRO A 137 9.73 -9.93 14.76
N TYR A 138 9.54 -11.24 14.65
CA TYR A 138 8.87 -11.93 13.55
C TYR A 138 7.45 -12.25 14.00
N PHE A 139 6.45 -11.79 13.25
CA PHE A 139 5.02 -11.99 13.51
C PHE A 139 4.45 -12.94 12.46
N ARG A 140 3.70 -13.95 12.87
CA ARG A 140 3.06 -14.88 11.92
C ARG A 140 1.60 -15.17 12.25
N LYS A 141 0.84 -15.49 11.21
CA LYS A 141 -0.51 -16.04 11.30
C LYS A 141 -0.79 -16.97 10.12
N GLU A 142 -1.22 -18.19 10.42
CA GLU A 142 -1.87 -19.06 9.43
C GLU A 142 -3.38 -18.79 9.37
N PHE A 143 -3.95 -18.93 8.19
CA PHE A 143 -5.37 -18.77 7.92
C PHE A 143 -5.78 -19.56 6.68
N ALA A 144 -7.03 -20.03 6.64
CA ALA A 144 -7.58 -20.71 5.49
C ALA A 144 -8.41 -19.76 4.63
N THR A 145 -8.32 -19.88 3.32
CA THR A 145 -9.21 -19.23 2.35
C THR A 145 -10.00 -20.28 1.59
N GLN A 146 -11.31 -20.12 1.53
CA GLN A 146 -12.21 -21.05 0.84
C GLN A 146 -12.66 -20.46 -0.49
N GLY A 147 -12.59 -21.26 -1.55
CA GLY A 147 -13.01 -20.83 -2.89
C GLY A 147 -11.89 -20.17 -3.71
N ALA A 148 -12.26 -19.73 -4.91
CA ALA A 148 -11.35 -19.09 -5.85
C ALA A 148 -11.18 -17.61 -5.50
N ILE A 149 -9.92 -17.16 -5.43
CA ILE A 149 -9.57 -15.77 -5.12
C ILE A 149 -9.72 -14.93 -6.39
N LYS A 150 -10.49 -13.85 -6.31
CA LYS A 150 -10.65 -12.87 -7.39
C LYS A 150 -9.63 -11.74 -7.28
N SER A 151 -9.40 -11.24 -6.07
CA SER A 151 -8.42 -10.19 -5.78
C SER A 151 -8.09 -10.16 -4.30
N ALA A 152 -6.87 -9.78 -3.96
CA ALA A 152 -6.47 -9.54 -2.57
C ALA A 152 -5.60 -8.29 -2.41
N ARG A 153 -5.78 -7.59 -1.30
CA ARG A 153 -5.03 -6.38 -0.93
C ARG A 153 -4.48 -6.50 0.48
N LEU A 154 -3.19 -6.26 0.66
CA LEU A 154 -2.59 -6.08 1.97
C LEU A 154 -2.42 -4.58 2.25
N TYR A 155 -3.13 -4.09 3.26
CA TYR A 155 -2.93 -2.77 3.86
C TYR A 155 -2.03 -2.94 5.08
N VAL A 156 -0.87 -2.29 5.10
CA VAL A 156 0.11 -2.52 6.17
C VAL A 156 0.89 -1.26 6.52
N THR A 157 1.18 -1.12 7.81
CA THR A 157 2.09 -0.12 8.35
C THR A 157 2.76 -0.63 9.64
N SER A 158 3.74 0.12 10.13
CA SER A 158 4.40 -0.14 11.39
C SER A 158 4.79 1.14 12.12
N LEU A 159 4.89 1.06 13.45
CA LEU A 159 5.80 1.91 14.22
C LEU A 159 7.15 1.19 14.22
N GLY A 160 8.03 1.59 13.30
CA GLY A 160 9.26 0.88 12.98
C GLY A 160 9.44 0.82 11.47
N VAL A 161 10.14 -0.19 10.98
CA VAL A 161 10.14 -0.56 9.55
C VAL A 161 9.71 -2.01 9.38
N PHE A 162 8.88 -2.32 8.39
CA PHE A 162 8.35 -3.67 8.17
C PHE A 162 8.82 -4.29 6.87
N GLU A 163 8.83 -5.62 6.86
CA GLU A 163 8.88 -6.46 5.67
C GLU A 163 7.83 -7.56 5.83
N CYS A 164 7.02 -7.81 4.80
CA CYS A 164 5.96 -8.81 4.84
C CYS A 164 6.20 -9.92 3.81
N SER A 165 5.77 -11.13 4.15
CA SER A 165 5.74 -12.26 3.23
C SER A 165 4.44 -13.03 3.35
N ILE A 166 4.01 -13.62 2.23
CA ILE A 166 2.84 -14.51 2.18
C ILE A 166 3.30 -15.81 1.52
N ASN A 167 3.07 -16.94 2.19
CA ASN A 167 3.48 -18.27 1.71
C ASN A 167 4.96 -18.36 1.32
N GLY A 168 5.83 -17.69 2.09
CA GLY A 168 7.28 -17.62 1.82
C GLY A 168 7.68 -16.72 0.65
N GLN A 169 6.76 -15.93 0.09
CA GLN A 169 7.05 -14.95 -0.97
C GLN A 169 6.98 -13.53 -0.41
N LEU A 170 8.01 -12.74 -0.68
CA LEU A 170 8.08 -11.33 -0.28
C LEU A 170 6.92 -10.53 -0.90
N VAL A 171 6.32 -9.64 -0.10
CA VAL A 171 5.29 -8.70 -0.53
C VAL A 171 5.93 -7.35 -0.85
N GLY A 172 5.84 -6.94 -2.11
CA GLY A 172 6.46 -5.70 -2.60
C GLY A 172 7.96 -5.84 -2.87
N ASP A 173 8.58 -4.73 -3.28
CA ASP A 173 10.01 -4.59 -3.57
C ASP A 173 10.62 -3.36 -2.86
N ASP A 174 9.82 -2.69 -2.03
CA ASP A 174 10.25 -1.58 -1.21
C ASP A 174 10.96 -2.03 0.06
N VAL A 175 11.86 -1.17 0.51
CA VAL A 175 12.65 -1.36 1.74
C VAL A 175 12.42 -0.18 2.67
N LEU A 176 12.62 -0.39 3.97
CA LEU A 176 12.47 0.65 5.00
C LEU A 176 11.05 1.26 5.05
N SER A 177 10.03 0.53 4.62
CA SER A 177 8.62 0.93 4.74
C SER A 177 8.17 0.91 6.19
N PRO A 178 7.30 1.85 6.65
CA PRO A 178 6.61 2.89 5.88
C PRO A 178 7.41 4.20 5.74
N GLY A 179 8.71 4.17 6.04
CA GLY A 179 9.61 5.33 6.10
C GLY A 179 9.36 6.23 7.32
N TRP A 180 9.91 7.44 7.27
CA TRP A 180 9.91 8.34 8.41
C TRP A 180 8.88 9.48 8.29
N THR A 181 8.03 9.61 9.30
CA THR A 181 7.15 10.77 9.54
C THR A 181 7.20 11.18 11.01
N ASP A 182 6.56 12.29 11.37
CA ASP A 182 6.19 12.56 12.76
C ASP A 182 5.09 11.57 13.17
N PHE A 183 5.48 10.44 13.76
CA PHE A 183 4.58 9.33 14.11
C PHE A 183 3.54 9.67 15.18
N CYS A 184 3.68 10.81 15.86
CA CYS A 184 2.66 11.35 16.77
C CYS A 184 1.54 12.08 16.02
N LYS A 185 1.75 12.46 14.76
CA LYS A 185 0.77 13.16 13.92
C LYS A 185 0.26 12.29 12.78
N ARG A 186 1.16 11.60 12.09
CA ARG A 186 0.80 10.76 10.95
C ARG A 186 1.69 9.53 10.82
N ILE A 187 1.09 8.45 10.34
CA ILE A 187 1.78 7.20 9.99
C ILE A 187 1.36 6.84 8.56
N ARG A 188 2.34 6.62 7.67
CA ARG A 188 2.05 6.17 6.30
C ARG A 188 1.71 4.69 6.29
N TYR A 189 0.76 4.26 5.47
CA TYR A 189 0.52 2.85 5.18
C TYR A 189 0.69 2.56 3.69
N SER A 190 1.11 1.34 3.39
CA SER A 190 1.26 0.82 2.04
C SER A 190 0.11 -0.11 1.68
N VAL A 191 -0.19 -0.20 0.39
CA VAL A 191 -1.19 -1.13 -0.16
C VAL A 191 -0.52 -1.96 -1.24
N TYR A 192 -0.61 -3.28 -1.10
CA TYR A 192 -0.04 -4.23 -2.06
C TYR A 192 -1.13 -5.08 -2.69
N ASP A 193 -1.01 -5.32 -4.00
CA ASP A 193 -1.76 -6.40 -4.65
C ASP A 193 -1.06 -7.72 -4.35
N VAL A 194 -1.71 -8.56 -3.54
CA VAL A 194 -1.19 -9.87 -3.11
C VAL A 194 -2.04 -11.00 -3.64
N THR A 195 -2.84 -10.74 -4.69
CA THR A 195 -3.74 -11.73 -5.30
C THR A 195 -3.00 -13.02 -5.68
N ASN A 196 -1.79 -12.88 -6.23
CA ASN A 196 -0.99 -14.00 -6.72
C ASN A 196 -0.07 -14.63 -5.65
N HIS A 197 -0.01 -14.06 -4.44
CA HIS A 197 0.73 -14.65 -3.33
C HIS A 197 -0.08 -15.70 -2.58
N LEU A 198 -1.41 -15.64 -2.73
CA LEU A 198 -2.34 -16.52 -2.03
C LEU A 198 -2.65 -17.79 -2.81
N GLN A 199 -3.05 -18.82 -2.08
CA GLN A 199 -3.53 -20.09 -2.63
C GLN A 199 -4.89 -20.46 -2.03
N SER A 200 -5.58 -21.41 -2.66
CA SER A 200 -6.78 -22.00 -2.07
C SER A 200 -6.41 -22.91 -0.89
N GLY A 201 -7.18 -22.86 0.20
CA GLY A 201 -6.86 -23.58 1.44
C GLY A 201 -5.98 -22.77 2.37
N GLU A 202 -5.04 -23.43 3.04
CA GLU A 202 -4.18 -22.80 4.05
C GLU A 202 -3.19 -21.81 3.43
N ASN A 203 -3.00 -20.69 4.10
CA ASN A 203 -2.04 -19.64 3.79
C ASN A 203 -1.34 -19.19 5.07
N ALA A 204 -0.12 -18.66 4.93
CA ALA A 204 0.62 -18.05 6.03
C ALA A 204 0.99 -16.60 5.66
N LEU A 205 0.74 -15.67 6.57
CA LEU A 205 1.20 -14.29 6.50
C LEU A 205 2.27 -14.07 7.59
N GLY A 206 3.46 -13.67 7.14
CA GLY A 206 4.60 -13.29 7.97
C GLY A 206 4.89 -11.80 7.88
N ALA A 207 5.38 -11.22 8.97
CA ALA A 207 5.93 -9.87 8.99
C ALA A 207 7.12 -9.77 9.95
N MET A 208 8.19 -9.08 9.54
CA MET A 208 9.26 -8.63 10.41
C MET A 208 9.07 -7.14 10.68
N VAL A 209 9.36 -6.67 11.90
CA VAL A 209 9.32 -5.23 12.19
C VAL A 209 10.58 -4.77 12.93
N GLY A 210 11.50 -4.14 12.21
CA GLY A 210 12.69 -3.52 12.78
C GLY A 210 12.41 -2.19 13.47
N ASP A 211 13.39 -1.70 14.23
CA ASP A 211 13.23 -0.49 15.06
C ASP A 211 12.93 0.77 14.24
N GLY A 212 13.55 0.89 13.06
CA GLY A 212 13.40 2.05 12.18
C GLY A 212 13.63 3.39 12.90
N TRP A 213 12.98 4.44 12.39
CA TRP A 213 13.02 5.76 13.04
C TRP A 213 12.08 5.89 14.24
N ALA A 214 11.09 4.98 14.39
CA ALA A 214 10.13 5.08 15.48
C ALA A 214 10.75 4.67 16.83
N VAL A 215 11.64 3.68 16.81
CA VAL A 215 12.25 3.07 18.01
C VAL A 215 13.77 3.23 18.01
N GLY A 216 14.42 3.21 16.85
CA GLY A 216 15.88 3.27 16.72
C GLY A 216 16.46 4.65 17.00
N HIS A 217 17.77 4.78 16.88
CA HIS A 217 18.43 6.08 16.97
C HIS A 217 18.07 6.97 15.78
N VAL A 218 17.89 8.26 16.05
CA VAL A 218 17.62 9.27 15.01
C VAL A 218 18.65 10.39 15.12
N GLY A 219 19.54 10.47 14.12
CA GLY A 219 20.63 11.45 14.12
C GLY A 219 21.56 11.27 15.32
N MET A 220 21.78 12.34 16.09
CA MET A 220 22.55 12.31 17.35
C MET A 220 21.66 12.14 18.59
N GLY A 221 20.38 11.81 18.39
CA GLY A 221 19.41 11.61 19.46
C GLY A 221 19.42 10.20 20.05
N ALA A 222 18.61 9.99 21.10
CA ALA A 222 18.43 8.69 21.73
C ALA A 222 17.45 7.79 20.96
N ARG A 223 17.46 6.49 21.29
CA ARG A 223 16.41 5.54 20.91
C ARG A 223 15.06 5.91 21.55
N GLN A 224 14.01 5.30 21.01
CA GLN A 224 12.62 5.35 21.50
C GLN A 224 12.03 6.77 21.48
N ALA A 225 12.38 7.58 20.48
CA ALA A 225 11.89 8.95 20.33
C ALA A 225 10.37 9.01 20.08
N TYR A 226 9.79 8.01 19.42
CA TYR A 226 8.35 7.98 19.10
C TYR A 226 7.62 6.77 19.68
N SER A 227 8.27 5.61 19.74
CA SER A 227 7.71 4.37 20.27
C SER A 227 8.75 3.63 21.12
N GLN A 228 8.28 2.95 22.16
CA GLN A 228 9.14 2.13 23.02
C GLN A 228 9.54 0.81 22.35
N LYS A 229 8.77 0.35 21.35
CA LYS A 229 8.98 -0.93 20.67
C LYS A 229 8.35 -0.95 19.28
N PRO A 230 8.79 -1.87 18.40
CA PRO A 230 8.18 -2.05 17.11
C PRO A 230 6.74 -2.55 17.21
N CYS A 231 5.85 -1.96 16.41
CA CYS A 231 4.45 -2.38 16.32
C CYS A 231 4.03 -2.57 14.86
N LEU A 232 3.21 -3.59 14.60
CA LEU A 232 2.63 -3.89 13.28
C LEU A 232 1.14 -3.57 13.28
N LEU A 233 0.64 -3.02 12.18
CA LEU A 233 -0.79 -2.97 11.85
C LEU A 233 -0.97 -3.51 10.42
N ALA A 234 -1.66 -4.64 10.28
CA ALA A 234 -1.83 -5.32 9.01
C ALA A 234 -3.27 -5.78 8.79
N GLN A 235 -3.82 -5.52 7.61
CA GLN A 235 -5.16 -5.93 7.19
C GLN A 235 -5.09 -6.47 5.76
N LEU A 236 -5.32 -7.77 5.62
CA LEU A 236 -5.44 -8.45 4.33
C LEU A 236 -6.92 -8.60 3.99
N GLU A 237 -7.37 -8.00 2.89
CA GLU A 237 -8.72 -8.13 2.37
C GLU A 237 -8.71 -8.99 1.11
N ILE A 238 -9.48 -10.07 1.13
CA ILE A 238 -9.59 -11.05 0.04
C ILE A 238 -11.02 -10.99 -0.49
N THR A 239 -11.18 -10.78 -1.79
CA THR A 239 -12.46 -10.92 -2.49
C THR A 239 -12.44 -12.23 -3.26
N LEU A 240 -13.44 -13.07 -3.04
CA LEU A 240 -13.61 -14.35 -3.71
C LEU A 240 -14.40 -14.20 -5.02
N ALA A 241 -14.34 -15.22 -5.87
CA ALA A 241 -15.01 -15.22 -7.17
C ALA A 241 -16.54 -15.13 -7.06
N ASP A 242 -17.13 -15.60 -5.95
CA ASP A 242 -18.56 -15.48 -5.64
C ASP A 242 -18.95 -14.08 -5.12
N GLY A 243 -17.98 -13.18 -4.94
CA GLY A 243 -18.18 -11.81 -4.45
C GLY A 243 -18.11 -11.68 -2.92
N SER A 244 -17.99 -12.77 -2.17
CA SER A 244 -17.80 -12.71 -0.72
C SER A 244 -16.42 -12.18 -0.36
N LYS A 245 -16.29 -11.64 0.85
CA LYS A 245 -15.06 -11.03 1.37
C LYS A 245 -14.59 -11.74 2.62
N GLN A 246 -13.29 -11.98 2.71
CA GLN A 246 -12.60 -12.44 3.91
C GLN A 246 -11.57 -11.38 4.32
N ILE A 247 -11.54 -11.06 5.61
CA ILE A 247 -10.62 -10.05 6.16
C ILE A 247 -9.77 -10.72 7.25
N ILE A 248 -8.46 -10.74 7.04
CA ILE A 248 -7.48 -11.23 7.99
C ILE A 248 -6.74 -10.03 8.58
N VAL A 249 -6.77 -9.88 9.90
CA VAL A 249 -6.25 -8.71 10.59
C VAL A 249 -5.17 -9.06 11.60
N SER A 250 -4.23 -8.14 11.84
CA SER A 250 -3.40 -8.15 13.04
C SER A 250 -4.27 -8.02 14.28
N ASN A 251 -4.15 -8.98 15.20
CA ASN A 251 -4.89 -9.04 16.46
C ASN A 251 -4.21 -10.05 17.41
N SER A 252 -4.83 -10.31 18.56
CA SER A 252 -4.34 -11.25 19.59
C SER A 252 -4.16 -12.71 19.13
N SER A 253 -4.68 -13.11 17.97
CA SER A 253 -4.49 -14.48 17.43
C SER A 253 -3.16 -14.68 16.71
N TRP A 254 -2.38 -13.62 16.51
CA TRP A 254 -1.03 -13.72 15.96
C TRP A 254 -0.04 -14.23 17.01
N LYS A 255 1.04 -14.83 16.52
CA LYS A 255 2.19 -15.20 17.36
C LYS A 255 3.43 -14.42 16.92
N HIS A 256 4.40 -14.33 17.82
CA HIS A 256 5.72 -13.79 17.50
C HIS A 256 6.87 -14.63 18.04
N GLN A 257 8.03 -14.46 17.43
CA GLN A 257 9.32 -14.98 17.89
C GLN A 257 10.44 -14.01 17.48
N PHE A 258 11.57 -14.05 18.19
CA PHE A 258 12.80 -13.38 17.79
C PHE A 258 13.65 -14.29 16.91
N GLY A 259 14.14 -13.74 15.80
CA GLY A 259 14.87 -14.49 14.79
C GLY A 259 16.34 -14.06 14.66
N PRO A 260 16.93 -14.25 13.47
CA PRO A 260 18.35 -14.05 13.25
C PRO A 260 18.82 -12.59 13.28
N ILE A 261 17.94 -11.61 13.10
CA ILE A 261 18.31 -10.20 13.22
C ILE A 261 18.29 -9.81 14.71
N VAL A 262 19.46 -9.85 15.35
CA VAL A 262 19.61 -9.62 16.79
C VAL A 262 19.69 -8.15 17.17
N GLU A 263 20.10 -7.30 16.23
CA GLU A 263 20.06 -5.83 16.35
C GLU A 263 19.71 -5.24 14.97
N SER A 264 18.88 -4.21 14.94
CA SER A 264 18.51 -3.49 13.72
C SER A 264 18.31 -2.02 14.05
N ASP A 265 19.21 -1.16 13.59
CA ASP A 265 19.19 0.28 13.87
C ASP A 265 19.71 1.07 12.66
N ILE A 266 19.01 2.16 12.30
CA ILE A 266 19.37 2.99 11.13
C ILE A 266 20.77 3.61 11.28
N MET A 267 21.20 3.91 12.51
CA MET A 267 22.49 4.55 12.79
C MET A 267 23.57 3.54 13.14
N HIS A 268 23.23 2.46 13.85
CA HIS A 268 24.21 1.49 14.34
C HIS A 268 24.36 0.23 13.47
N GLY A 269 23.51 0.07 12.44
CA GLY A 269 23.57 -1.05 11.51
C GLY A 269 22.72 -2.24 11.93
N GLU A 270 23.01 -3.39 11.32
CA GLU A 270 22.30 -4.65 11.56
C GLU A 270 23.28 -5.75 11.96
N SER A 271 22.93 -6.48 13.03
CA SER A 271 23.65 -7.68 13.49
C SER A 271 22.80 -8.90 13.19
N TYR A 272 23.34 -9.84 12.42
CA TYR A 272 22.64 -11.05 11.97
C TYR A 272 23.35 -12.33 12.44
N ASP A 273 22.62 -13.22 13.12
CA ASP A 273 23.08 -14.53 13.54
C ASP A 273 22.31 -15.64 12.80
N ALA A 274 22.92 -16.19 11.75
CA ALA A 274 22.32 -17.23 10.91
C ALA A 274 21.99 -18.54 11.68
N ARG A 275 22.55 -18.75 12.88
CA ARG A 275 22.23 -19.92 13.72
C ARG A 275 20.81 -19.86 14.28
N LEU A 276 20.19 -18.68 14.26
CA LEU A 276 18.83 -18.42 14.74
C LEU A 276 17.81 -18.35 13.60
N GLU A 277 18.20 -18.70 12.38
CA GLU A 277 17.25 -18.78 11.26
C GLU A 277 16.11 -19.76 11.57
N MET A 278 14.91 -19.39 11.13
CA MET A 278 13.69 -20.20 11.25
C MET A 278 13.19 -20.57 9.85
N PRO A 279 13.78 -21.56 9.15
CA PRO A 279 13.41 -21.89 7.79
C PRO A 279 11.91 -22.21 7.66
N GLY A 280 11.22 -21.51 6.76
CA GLY A 280 9.79 -21.72 6.49
C GLY A 280 8.85 -21.13 7.53
N TRP A 281 9.31 -20.26 8.45
CA TRP A 281 8.47 -19.61 9.46
C TRP A 281 7.23 -18.89 8.88
N ASP A 282 7.34 -18.40 7.65
CA ASP A 282 6.31 -17.67 6.89
C ASP A 282 5.58 -18.54 5.86
N LYS A 283 5.67 -19.87 6.00
CA LYS A 283 4.92 -20.87 5.23
C LYS A 283 3.90 -21.58 6.11
N THR A 284 2.94 -22.23 5.47
CA THR A 284 1.93 -23.05 6.13
C THR A 284 2.54 -24.33 6.72
N GLY A 285 1.95 -24.83 7.80
CA GLY A 285 2.38 -26.06 8.46
C GLY A 285 3.70 -25.94 9.22
N PHE A 286 4.18 -24.71 9.46
CA PHE A 286 5.35 -24.48 10.31
C PHE A 286 4.97 -24.68 11.79
N ASP A 287 5.81 -25.41 12.53
CA ASP A 287 5.59 -25.64 13.96
C ASP A 287 5.91 -24.38 14.78
N ASP A 288 4.86 -23.61 15.09
CA ASP A 288 4.92 -22.42 15.92
C ASP A 288 4.43 -22.67 17.36
N SER A 289 4.49 -23.93 17.83
CA SER A 289 4.05 -24.30 19.18
C SER A 289 4.85 -23.61 20.28
N THR A 290 6.10 -23.25 20.00
CA THR A 290 6.99 -22.51 20.93
C THR A 290 6.95 -21.00 20.76
N TRP A 291 6.17 -20.48 19.80
CA TRP A 291 6.06 -19.04 19.57
C TRP A 291 5.18 -18.40 20.63
N LEU A 292 5.50 -17.16 20.95
CA LEU A 292 4.85 -16.41 22.03
C LEU A 292 3.61 -15.67 21.49
N PRO A 293 2.56 -15.50 22.31
CA PRO A 293 1.42 -14.65 21.94
C PRO A 293 1.89 -13.19 21.78
N VAL A 294 1.30 -12.47 20.83
CA VAL A 294 1.55 -11.02 20.67
C VAL A 294 0.85 -10.20 21.76
N ALA A 295 1.33 -8.98 21.99
CA ALA A 295 0.64 -8.00 22.81
C ALA A 295 -0.10 -6.99 21.93
N VAL A 296 -1.42 -6.90 22.07
CA VAL A 296 -2.24 -5.84 21.46
C VAL A 296 -1.91 -4.50 22.09
N GLN A 297 -1.72 -3.47 21.28
CA GLN A 297 -1.37 -2.12 21.68
C GLN A 297 -2.52 -1.16 21.41
N PRO A 298 -2.73 -0.13 22.25
CA PRO A 298 -3.68 0.92 21.95
C PRO A 298 -3.25 1.70 20.71
N ASP A 299 -4.24 2.23 19.98
CA ASP A 299 -3.98 3.18 18.91
C ASP A 299 -3.37 4.47 19.50
N ASN A 300 -2.33 5.01 18.86
CA ASN A 300 -1.69 6.24 19.32
C ASN A 300 -2.43 7.51 18.85
N GLY A 301 -3.51 7.35 18.07
CA GLY A 301 -4.35 8.45 17.58
C GLY A 301 -3.74 9.21 16.39
N ALA A 302 -2.58 8.79 15.88
CA ALA A 302 -1.96 9.42 14.72
C ALA A 302 -2.78 9.14 13.45
N GLN A 303 -2.85 10.13 12.56
CA GLN A 303 -3.56 9.97 11.30
C GLN A 303 -2.86 8.93 10.42
N ARG A 304 -3.58 7.89 10.02
CA ARG A 304 -3.11 6.96 8.99
C ARG A 304 -3.36 7.57 7.61
N VAL A 305 -2.30 7.71 6.82
CA VAL A 305 -2.36 8.28 5.47
C VAL A 305 -1.72 7.31 4.48
N ALA A 306 -2.22 7.27 3.26
CA ALA A 306 -1.62 6.44 2.22
C ALA A 306 -0.20 6.92 1.87
N ALA A 307 0.68 5.98 1.53
CA ALA A 307 1.97 6.31 0.95
C ALA A 307 1.77 6.90 -0.47
N ASN A 308 1.80 8.22 -0.56
CA ASN A 308 1.79 8.96 -1.82
C ASN A 308 3.23 9.34 -2.21
N GLY A 309 3.69 8.84 -3.36
CA GLY A 309 5.03 9.08 -3.90
C GLY A 309 5.83 7.80 -4.14
N PRO A 310 7.08 7.90 -4.61
CA PRO A 310 7.96 6.76 -4.75
C PRO A 310 8.31 6.17 -3.37
N THR A 311 8.36 4.85 -3.29
CA THR A 311 8.90 4.12 -2.15
C THR A 311 10.41 3.96 -2.28
N VAL A 312 11.10 3.71 -1.17
CA VAL A 312 12.53 3.39 -1.22
C VAL A 312 12.65 1.97 -1.76
N LYS A 313 13.48 1.79 -2.79
CA LYS A 313 13.71 0.49 -3.46
C LYS A 313 15.19 0.28 -3.68
N ARG A 314 15.60 -0.98 -3.87
CA ARG A 314 16.94 -1.30 -4.39
C ARG A 314 16.95 -0.98 -5.89
N ILE A 315 17.79 -0.04 -6.31
CA ILE A 315 17.80 0.48 -7.69
C ILE A 315 18.92 -0.10 -8.56
N GLU A 316 19.93 -0.72 -7.93
CA GLU A 316 21.08 -1.39 -8.57
C GLU A 316 21.53 -2.56 -7.68
#